data_AF-A0A973AGD5-F1
#
_entry.id   AF-A0A973AGD5-F1
#
_cell.length_a   1.000
_cell.length_b   1.000
_cell.length_c   1.000
_cell.angle_alpha   90.00
_cell.angle_beta   90.00
_cell.angle_gamma   90.00
#
_symmetry.space_group_name_H-M   'P 1'
#
loop_
_entity.id
_entity.type
_entity.pdbx_description
1 polymer ?
#
loop_
_entity_poly.entity_id
_entity_poly.type
_entity_poly.pdbx_seq_one_letter_code
_entity_poly.pdbx_strand_id
1 'polypeptide(L)'
;EVIRGSANQSGALALRDMQRRMKDGYSIVTTADGPRGPKYEFKMGAILMARIAGVPIIPIGCSANRAWYLKRWDNFMVPKPFARIALAIGEPYAIPSNTPLDQLEPHRQHVQDAVMSLMKECDLALKGSAET
;
A
#
# COMPACT_ATOMS: atom_id res chain seq x y z
N GLU A 1 6.09 -8.19 14.30
CA GLU A 1 6.49 -9.52 13.78
C GLU A 1 6.44 -9.51 12.26
N VAL A 2 7.34 -10.24 11.58
CA VAL A 2 7.40 -10.25 10.11
C VAL A 2 6.70 -11.51 9.58
N ILE A 3 5.62 -11.33 8.82
CA ILE A 3 4.91 -12.42 8.14
C ILE A 3 5.41 -12.46 6.70
N ARG A 4 5.92 -13.62 6.25
CA ARG A 4 6.44 -13.80 4.89
C ARG A 4 5.47 -14.61 4.04
N GLY A 5 4.98 -14.01 2.95
CA GLY A 5 4.22 -14.69 1.91
C GLY A 5 4.88 -14.52 0.55
N SER A 6 4.95 -15.59 -0.25
CA SER A 6 5.36 -15.51 -1.66
C SER A 6 4.14 -15.66 -2.57
N ALA A 7 4.19 -15.01 -3.73
CA ALA A 7 3.14 -15.11 -4.75
C ALA A 7 2.94 -16.54 -5.30
N ASN A 8 3.90 -17.46 -5.12
CA ASN A 8 3.87 -18.79 -5.77
C ASN A 8 3.64 -19.98 -4.83
N GLN A 9 3.96 -19.91 -3.53
CA GLN A 9 3.96 -21.13 -2.69
C GLN A 9 3.34 -20.96 -1.29
N SER A 10 3.27 -19.74 -0.75
CA SER A 10 2.81 -19.53 0.64
C SER A 10 1.78 -18.42 0.83
N GLY A 11 1.20 -17.87 -0.24
CA GLY A 11 0.25 -16.76 -0.16
C GLY A 11 -0.95 -17.03 0.74
N ALA A 12 -1.56 -18.21 0.65
CA ALA A 12 -2.71 -18.57 1.50
C ALA A 12 -2.35 -18.69 2.99
N LEU A 13 -1.16 -19.23 3.31
CA LEU A 13 -0.68 -19.32 4.70
C LEU A 13 -0.38 -17.93 5.26
N ALA A 14 0.28 -17.07 4.48
CA ALA A 14 0.55 -15.70 4.87
C ALA A 14 -0.75 -14.91 5.11
N LEU A 15 -1.77 -15.08 4.24
CA LEU A 15 -3.08 -14.47 4.42
C LEU A 15 -3.75 -14.93 5.72
N ARG A 16 -3.70 -16.22 6.05
CA ARG A 16 -4.25 -16.76 7.29
C ARG A 16 -3.54 -16.19 8.52
N ASP A 17 -2.21 -16.14 8.48
CA ASP A 17 -1.41 -15.63 9.59
C ASP A 17 -1.61 -14.12 9.78
N MET A 18 -1.72 -13.36 8.68
CA MET A 18 -2.11 -11.95 8.68
C MET A 18 -3.50 -11.75 9.28
N GLN A 19 -4.48 -12.56 8.90
CA GLN A 19 -5.83 -12.51 9.46
C GLN A 19 -5.83 -12.74 10.98
N ARG A 20 -5.06 -13.72 11.46
CA ARG A 20 -4.93 -13.96 12.91
C ARG A 20 -4.36 -12.74 13.62
N ARG A 21 -3.30 -12.14 13.07
CA ARG A 21 -2.68 -10.93 13.66
C ARG A 21 -3.61 -9.72 13.67
N MET A 22 -4.41 -9.54 12.64
CA MET A 22 -5.42 -8.48 12.63
C MET A 22 -6.48 -8.68 13.71
N LYS A 23 -6.89 -9.94 13.98
CA LYS A 23 -7.79 -10.25 15.11
C LYS A 23 -7.17 -9.97 16.47
N ASP A 24 -5.85 -10.10 16.58
CA ASP A 24 -5.08 -9.76 17.79
C ASP A 24 -4.86 -8.23 17.94
N GLY A 25 -5.45 -7.40 17.05
CA GLY A 25 -5.40 -5.94 17.12
C GLY A 25 -4.22 -5.29 16.40
N TYR A 26 -3.46 -6.04 15.59
CA TYR A 26 -2.33 -5.49 14.83
C TYR A 26 -2.76 -4.91 13.49
N SER A 27 -2.25 -3.71 13.16
CA SER A 27 -2.35 -3.13 11.82
C SER A 27 -1.28 -3.71 10.90
N ILE A 28 -1.67 -4.09 9.68
CA ILE A 28 -0.76 -4.62 8.67
C ILE A 28 -0.47 -3.54 7.64
N VAL A 29 0.81 -3.34 7.35
CA VAL A 29 1.28 -2.45 6.29
C VAL A 29 1.89 -3.30 5.18
N THR A 30 1.47 -3.08 3.95
CA THR A 30 2.01 -3.75 2.77
C THR A 30 2.26 -2.76 1.65
N THR A 31 3.32 -2.97 0.88
CA THR A 31 3.44 -2.36 -0.44
C THR A 31 2.53 -3.14 -1.38
N ALA A 32 1.59 -2.46 -2.02
CA ALA A 32 0.49 -3.13 -2.72
C ALA A 32 0.87 -3.66 -4.11
N ASP A 33 2.02 -3.24 -4.65
CA ASP A 33 2.57 -3.63 -5.95
C ASP A 33 3.26 -5.02 -5.95
N GLY A 34 3.44 -5.62 -4.76
CA GLY A 34 3.91 -7.00 -4.60
C GLY A 34 5.37 -7.21 -5.05
N PRO A 35 5.87 -8.44 -5.23
CA PRO A 35 7.30 -8.70 -5.51
C PRO A 35 7.69 -8.67 -7.00
N ARG A 36 6.73 -8.52 -7.93
CA ARG A 36 6.94 -8.73 -9.38
C ARG A 36 6.47 -7.59 -10.29
N GLY A 37 5.93 -6.50 -9.74
CA GLY A 37 5.43 -5.38 -10.54
C GLY A 37 4.17 -5.67 -11.34
N PRO A 38 3.70 -4.73 -12.16
CA PRO A 38 4.28 -3.40 -12.46
C PRO A 38 4.27 -2.42 -11.30
N LYS A 39 5.15 -1.41 -11.34
CA LYS A 39 5.16 -0.31 -10.37
C LYS A 39 3.81 0.39 -10.35
N TYR A 40 3.31 0.68 -9.16
CA TYR A 40 2.02 1.34 -8.94
C TYR A 40 0.77 0.56 -9.36
N GLU A 41 0.91 -0.72 -9.71
CA GLU A 41 -0.23 -1.59 -9.95
C GLU A 41 -0.53 -2.44 -8.73
N PHE A 42 -1.59 -2.06 -8.01
CA PHE A 42 -2.00 -2.75 -6.79
C PHE A 42 -2.45 -4.17 -7.13
N LYS A 43 -1.98 -5.15 -6.38
CA LYS A 43 -2.40 -6.55 -6.50
C LYS A 43 -3.69 -6.82 -5.71
N MET A 44 -4.51 -7.70 -6.25
CA MET A 44 -5.80 -8.08 -5.64
C MET A 44 -5.67 -8.67 -4.23
N GLY A 45 -4.51 -9.22 -3.87
CA GLY A 45 -4.27 -9.84 -2.58
C GLY A 45 -4.55 -8.93 -1.37
N ALA A 46 -4.21 -7.65 -1.47
CA ALA A 46 -4.49 -6.69 -0.39
C ALA A 46 -6.00 -6.44 -0.20
N ILE A 47 -6.73 -6.31 -1.32
CA ILE A 47 -8.19 -6.10 -1.34
C ILE A 47 -8.92 -7.32 -0.78
N LEU A 48 -8.52 -8.52 -1.22
CA LEU A 48 -9.04 -9.78 -0.71
C LEU A 48 -8.81 -9.92 0.80
N MET A 49 -7.63 -9.54 1.27
CA MET A 49 -7.29 -9.66 2.68
C MET A 49 -8.15 -8.74 3.54
N ALA A 50 -8.30 -7.47 3.15
CA ALA A 50 -9.15 -6.51 3.85
C ALA A 50 -10.61 -6.97 3.90
N ARG A 51 -11.14 -7.48 2.78
CA ARG A 51 -12.48 -8.06 2.69
C ARG A 51 -12.66 -9.27 3.62
N ILE A 52 -11.73 -10.22 3.60
CA ILE A 52 -11.80 -11.44 4.44
C ILE A 52 -11.67 -11.10 5.93
N ALA A 53 -10.81 -10.13 6.26
CA ALA A 53 -10.62 -9.69 7.63
C ALA A 53 -11.75 -8.76 8.13
N GLY A 54 -12.54 -8.17 7.23
CA GLY A 54 -13.60 -7.23 7.58
C GLY A 54 -13.05 -5.92 8.15
N VAL A 55 -11.85 -5.51 7.70
CA VAL A 55 -11.17 -4.30 8.17
C VAL A 55 -11.01 -3.30 7.02
N PRO A 56 -11.03 -1.98 7.29
CA PRO A 56 -10.81 -0.99 6.26
C PRO A 56 -9.35 -0.96 5.80
N ILE A 57 -9.13 -0.57 4.56
CA ILE A 57 -7.81 -0.23 4.02
C ILE A 57 -7.58 1.25 4.23
N ILE A 58 -6.40 1.64 4.71
CA ILE A 58 -5.99 3.04 4.84
C ILE A 58 -4.96 3.34 3.73
N PRO A 59 -5.32 4.16 2.73
CA PRO A 59 -4.38 4.61 1.70
C PRO A 59 -3.28 5.48 2.32
N ILE A 60 -2.02 5.25 1.96
CA ILE A 60 -0.89 6.05 2.43
C ILE A 60 -0.02 6.43 1.23
N GLY A 61 0.19 7.72 1.02
CA GLY A 61 1.15 8.28 0.07
C GLY A 61 2.41 8.78 0.78
N CYS A 62 3.56 8.65 0.14
CA CYS A 62 4.84 9.11 0.68
C CYS A 62 5.73 9.65 -0.44
N SER A 63 6.44 10.74 -0.17
CA SER A 63 7.48 11.29 -1.05
C SER A 63 8.65 11.84 -0.26
N ALA A 64 9.81 11.98 -0.90
CA ALA A 64 11.00 12.56 -0.32
C ALA A 64 11.68 13.53 -1.30
N ASN A 65 12.13 14.69 -0.82
CA ASN A 65 12.76 15.72 -1.67
C ASN A 65 14.13 15.28 -2.22
N ARG A 66 14.80 14.36 -1.52
CA ARG A 66 16.11 13.80 -1.87
C ARG A 66 16.05 12.30 -1.62
N ALA A 67 16.06 11.50 -2.67
CA ALA A 67 16.03 10.05 -2.56
C ALA A 67 17.06 9.39 -3.51
N TRP A 68 17.49 8.20 -3.15
CA TRP A 68 18.00 7.23 -4.10
C TRP A 68 16.84 6.39 -4.60
N TYR A 69 16.82 6.13 -5.90
CA TYR A 69 15.87 5.20 -6.51
C TYR A 69 16.63 3.97 -6.98
N LEU A 70 16.28 2.82 -6.42
CA LEU A 70 16.92 1.56 -6.83
C LEU A 70 16.49 1.23 -8.26
N LYS A 71 17.43 0.85 -9.13
CA LYS A 71 17.15 0.42 -10.51
C LYS A 71 16.58 -1.02 -10.53
N ARG A 72 15.42 -1.19 -9.90
CA ARG A 72 14.62 -2.43 -9.85
C ARG A 72 13.24 -2.13 -10.43
N TRP A 73 12.45 -3.17 -10.66
CA TRP A 73 11.14 -3.06 -11.32
C TRP A 73 10.18 -2.10 -10.57
N ASP A 74 10.34 -1.95 -9.25
CA ASP A 74 9.53 -1.10 -8.37
C ASP A 74 10.05 0.34 -8.26
N ASN A 75 11.27 0.61 -8.74
CA ASN A 75 11.96 1.87 -8.55
C ASN A 75 11.91 2.32 -7.06
N PHE A 76 12.23 1.42 -6.14
CA PHE A 76 12.10 1.64 -4.70
C PHE A 76 12.80 2.93 -4.23
N MET A 77 12.06 3.78 -3.51
CA MET A 77 12.53 5.07 -3.00
C MET A 77 13.19 4.90 -1.63
N VAL A 78 14.47 5.24 -1.54
CA VAL A 78 15.21 5.34 -0.28
C VAL A 78 15.54 6.80 -0.01
N PRO A 79 14.89 7.46 0.96
CA PRO A 79 15.22 8.82 1.34
C PRO A 79 16.71 8.95 1.72
N LYS A 80 17.39 9.98 1.22
CA LYS A 80 18.79 10.26 1.60
C LYS A 80 18.86 10.76 3.05
N PRO A 81 20.01 10.65 3.73
CA PRO A 81 20.21 11.33 5.01
C PRO A 81 19.84 12.82 4.92
N PHE A 82 19.08 13.29 5.91
CA PHE A 82 18.58 14.67 6.00
C PHE A 82 17.63 15.07 4.85
N ALA A 83 16.97 14.11 4.20
CA ALA A 83 15.87 14.39 3.28
C ALA A 83 14.62 14.81 4.07
N ARG A 84 13.84 15.71 3.47
CA ARG A 84 12.48 16.02 3.92
C ARG A 84 11.54 15.00 3.31
N ILE A 85 10.70 14.40 4.15
CA ILE A 85 9.71 13.39 3.78
C ILE A 85 8.33 13.99 4.00
N ALA A 86 7.46 13.86 3.01
CA ALA A 86 6.04 14.15 3.15
C ALA A 86 5.27 12.82 3.18
N LEU A 87 4.35 12.71 4.14
CA LEU A 87 3.47 11.58 4.32
C LEU A 87 2.04 12.09 4.28
N ALA A 88 1.19 11.47 3.49
CA ALA A 88 -0.24 11.76 3.46
C ALA A 88 -1.01 10.47 3.73
N ILE A 89 -1.97 10.57 4.65
CA ILE A 89 -2.81 9.46 5.10
C ILE A 89 -4.22 9.76 4.60
N GLY A 90 -4.79 8.85 3.82
CA GLY A 90 -6.13 8.97 3.29
C GLY A 90 -7.19 8.44 4.24
N GLU A 91 -8.44 8.68 3.86
CA GLU A 91 -9.59 8.17 4.60
C GLU A 91 -9.67 6.63 4.56
N PRO A 92 -10.11 5.98 5.66
CA PRO A 92 -10.33 4.54 5.69
C PRO A 92 -11.36 4.10 4.64
N TYR A 93 -10.99 3.15 3.79
CA TYR A 93 -11.84 2.56 2.77
C TYR A 93 -12.29 1.15 3.18
N ALA A 94 -13.57 1.00 3.50
CA ALA A 94 -14.15 -0.29 3.85
C ALA A 94 -14.60 -1.05 2.59
N ILE A 95 -14.24 -2.35 2.52
CA ILE A 95 -14.72 -3.26 1.50
C ILE A 95 -15.74 -4.20 2.15
N PRO A 96 -17.01 -4.21 1.71
CA PRO A 96 -18.02 -5.10 2.26
C PRO A 96 -17.60 -6.57 2.15
N SER A 97 -17.76 -7.33 3.22
CA SER A 97 -17.37 -8.75 3.26
C SER A 97 -18.21 -9.62 2.31
N ASN A 98 -19.40 -9.15 1.93
CA ASN A 98 -20.30 -9.79 0.98
C ASN A 98 -20.04 -9.39 -0.49
N THR A 99 -19.08 -8.51 -0.78
CA THR A 99 -18.74 -8.15 -2.17
C THR A 99 -18.33 -9.41 -2.94
N PRO A 100 -18.94 -9.71 -4.10
CA PRO A 100 -18.53 -10.81 -4.97
C PRO A 100 -17.09 -10.68 -5.47
N LEU A 101 -16.40 -11.80 -5.73
CA LEU A 101 -14.98 -11.79 -6.13
C LEU A 101 -14.74 -11.08 -7.47
N ASP A 102 -15.69 -11.21 -8.40
CA ASP A 102 -15.72 -10.55 -9.70
C ASP A 102 -15.98 -9.03 -9.61
N GLN A 103 -16.39 -8.54 -8.43
CA GLN A 103 -16.65 -7.12 -8.17
C GLN A 103 -15.57 -6.46 -7.30
N LEU A 104 -14.41 -7.11 -7.12
CA LEU A 104 -13.30 -6.54 -6.34
C LEU A 104 -12.40 -5.60 -7.12
N GLU A 105 -12.42 -5.67 -8.45
CA GLU A 105 -11.59 -4.83 -9.31
C GLU A 105 -11.85 -3.32 -9.14
N PRO A 106 -13.11 -2.84 -9.06
CA PRO A 106 -13.37 -1.44 -8.75
C PRO A 106 -12.81 -0.99 -7.39
N HIS A 107 -12.87 -1.83 -6.36
CA HIS A 107 -12.30 -1.54 -5.05
C HIS A 107 -10.77 -1.44 -5.12
N ARG A 108 -10.12 -2.34 -5.88
CA ARG A 108 -8.67 -2.31 -6.12
C ARG A 108 -8.25 -1.00 -6.78
N GLN A 109 -8.97 -0.59 -7.82
CA GLN A 109 -8.68 0.62 -8.57
C GLN A 109 -8.88 1.87 -7.70
N HIS A 110 -9.98 1.93 -6.94
CA HIS A 110 -10.25 3.05 -6.02
C HIS A 110 -9.12 3.26 -5.00
N VAL A 111 -8.66 2.18 -4.35
CA VAL A 111 -7.57 2.25 -3.37
C VAL A 111 -6.26 2.66 -4.05
N GLN A 112 -5.97 2.14 -5.24
CA GLN A 112 -4.80 2.52 -6.01
C GLN A 112 -4.82 4.03 -6.33
N ASP A 113 -5.93 4.53 -6.87
CA ASP A 113 -6.08 5.94 -7.25
C ASP A 113 -5.96 6.87 -6.03
N ALA A 114 -6.51 6.46 -4.88
CA ALA A 114 -6.36 7.18 -3.62
C ALA A 114 -4.87 7.28 -3.21
N VAL A 115 -4.12 6.18 -3.23
CA VAL A 115 -2.68 6.22 -2.92
C VAL A 115 -1.92 7.11 -3.90
N MET A 116 -2.24 7.04 -5.19
CA MET A 116 -1.59 7.84 -6.23
C MET A 116 -1.87 9.34 -6.07
N SER A 117 -3.09 9.73 -5.67
CA SER A 117 -3.43 11.11 -5.32
C SER A 117 -2.60 11.61 -4.14
N LEU A 118 -2.54 10.82 -3.06
CA LEU A 118 -1.78 11.15 -1.86
C LEU A 118 -0.28 11.29 -2.14
N MET A 119 0.28 10.43 -3.01
CA MET A 119 1.67 10.56 -3.45
C MET A 119 1.91 11.89 -4.18
N LYS A 120 1.00 12.29 -5.08
CA LYS A 120 1.07 13.57 -5.78
C LYS A 120 0.98 14.77 -4.82
N GLU A 121 0.12 14.69 -3.81
CA GLU A 121 0.02 15.71 -2.75
C GLU A 121 1.33 15.83 -1.97
N CYS A 122 1.95 14.71 -1.61
CA CYS A 122 3.25 14.69 -0.95
C CYS A 122 4.35 15.35 -1.82
N ASP A 123 4.37 15.05 -3.11
CA ASP A 123 5.30 15.67 -4.06
C ASP A 123 5.13 17.19 -4.13
N LEU A 124 3.87 17.67 -4.16
CA LEU A 124 3.56 19.10 -4.21
C LEU A 124 3.96 19.81 -2.92
N ALA A 125 3.67 19.20 -1.76
CA ALA A 125 4.03 19.76 -0.45
C ALA A 125 5.56 19.96 -0.32
N LEU A 126 6.35 19.04 -0.87
CA LEU A 126 7.81 19.14 -0.84
C LEU A 126 8.37 20.17 -1.83
N LYS A 127 7.70 20.40 -2.97
CA LYS A 127 8.08 21.44 -3.94
C LYS A 127 7.79 22.84 -3.42
N GLY A 128 6.59 23.08 -2.87
CA GLY A 128 6.24 24.38 -2.27
C GLY A 128 7.10 24.75 -1.07
N SER A 129 7.63 23.74 -0.37
CA SER A 129 8.54 23.91 0.76
C SER A 129 9.99 24.26 0.39
N ALA A 130 10.35 24.20 -0.89
CA ALA A 130 11.70 24.50 -1.38
C ALA A 130 11.85 25.96 -1.89
N GLU A 131 10.74 26.70 -1.96
CA GLU A 131 10.68 28.10 -2.43
C GLU A 131 10.57 29.11 -1.26
N THR A 132 10.77 28.68 -0.02
CA THR A 132 10.79 29.53 1.20
C THR A 132 12.10 29.32 1.95
#